data_AF-E7G7J3-F1
#
_entry.id   AF-E7G7J3-F1
#
_cell.length_a   1.000
_cell.length_b   1.000
_cell.length_c   1.000
_cell.angle_alpha   90.00
_cell.angle_beta   90.00
_cell.angle_gamma   90.00
#
_symmetry.space_group_name_H-M   'P 1'
#
loop_
_entity.id
_entity.type
_entity.pdbx_description
1 polymer ?
#
loop_
_entity_poly.entity_id
_entity_poly.type
_entity_poly.pdbx_seq_one_letter_code
_entity_poly.pdbx_strand_id
1 'polypeptide(L)' 'MKLVGIDIAKYEHAAFIMEASTGESLCDPFFFKNNKEGFKKLYTELNKYSKTNS' A
#
# COMPACT_ATOMS: atom_id res chain seq x y z
N MET A 1 -1.81 -1.80 -14.38
CA MET A 1 -1.80 -0.55 -13.56
C MET A 1 -2.08 -0.97 -12.14
N LYS A 2 -1.34 -0.48 -11.16
CA LYS A 2 -1.57 -0.91 -9.77
C LYS A 2 -2.51 0.06 -9.07
N LEU A 3 -3.46 -0.47 -8.32
CA LEU A 3 -4.37 0.30 -7.47
C LEU A 3 -4.03 0.04 -6.01
N VAL A 4 -4.18 1.08 -5.19
CA VAL A 4 -3.94 1.03 -3.75
C VAL A 4 -5.24 1.44 -3.06
N GLY A 5 -5.84 0.52 -2.32
CA GLY A 5 -6.96 0.83 -1.44
C GLY A 5 -6.42 1.23 -0.07
N ILE A 6 -6.91 2.34 0.49
CA ILE A 6 -6.53 2.81 1.83
C ILE A 6 -7.79 3.09 2.63
N ASP A 7 -7.93 2.41 3.76
CA ASP A 7 -8.92 2.72 4.80
C ASP A 7 -8.27 3.59 5.88
N ILE A 8 -8.90 4.72 6.20
CA ILE A 8 -8.32 5.80 7.00
C ILE A 8 -9.08 5.92 8.32
N ALA A 9 -8.45 5.57 9.44
CA ALA A 9 -8.92 5.90 10.79
C ALA A 9 -8.00 6.91 11.49
N LYS A 10 -8.41 7.36 12.70
CA LYS A 10 -7.74 8.45 13.44
C LYS A 10 -6.26 8.16 13.76
N TYR A 11 -5.94 6.92 14.13
CA TYR A 11 -4.61 6.54 14.65
C TYR A 11 -3.88 5.52 13.78
N GLU A 12 -4.61 4.77 12.97
CA GLU A 12 -4.10 3.69 12.14
C GLU A 12 -4.87 3.64 10.83
N HIS A 13 -4.18 3.19 9.80
CA HIS A 13 -4.69 3.04 8.44
C HIS A 13 -4.45 1.60 8.00
N ALA A 14 -5.33 1.07 7.17
CA ALA A 14 -5.12 -0.21 6.50
C ALA A 14 -4.95 0.06 5.01
N ALA A 15 -4.01 -0.65 4.36
CA ALA A 15 -3.82 -0.58 2.93
C ALA A 15 -3.67 -1.95 2.31
N PHE A 16 -4.09 -2.08 1.06
CA PHE A 16 -3.83 -3.24 0.22
C PHE A 16 -3.55 -2.79 -1.22
N ILE A 17 -2.89 -3.65 -2.00
CA ILE A 17 -2.46 -3.35 -3.36
C ILE A 17 -3.02 -4.42 -4.28
N MET A 18 -3.58 -4.02 -5.43
CA MET A 18 -4.15 -4.94 -6.42
C MET A 18 -3.76 -4.59 -7.85
N GLU A 19 -3.74 -5.58 -8.73
CA GLU A 19 -3.57 -5.36 -10.17
C GLU A 19 -4.92 -4.96 -10.78
N ALA A 20 -4.98 -3.78 -11.42
CA ALA A 20 -6.24 -3.22 -11.91
C ALA A 20 -6.90 -4.06 -12.99
N SER A 21 -6.12 -4.80 -13.80
CA SER A 21 -6.66 -5.57 -14.91
C SER A 21 -7.32 -6.87 -14.50
N THR A 22 -6.86 -7.50 -13.41
CA THR A 22 -7.36 -8.80 -12.94
C THR A 22 -8.18 -8.68 -11.66
N GLY A 23 -8.00 -7.62 -10.89
CA GLY A 23 -8.57 -7.47 -9.55
C GLY A 23 -7.86 -8.33 -8.50
N GLU A 24 -6.77 -9.01 -8.84
CA GLU A 24 -6.04 -9.87 -7.92
C GLU A 24 -5.25 -9.04 -6.90
N SER A 25 -5.29 -9.48 -5.64
CA SER A 25 -4.48 -8.89 -4.58
C SER A 25 -3.00 -9.23 -4.78
N LEU A 26 -2.15 -8.21 -4.67
CA LEU A 26 -0.70 -8.33 -4.78
C LEU A 26 -0.01 -8.46 -3.41
N CYS A 27 -0.76 -8.24 -2.33
CA CYS A 27 -0.31 -8.39 -0.95
C CYS A 27 -1.48 -8.71 -0.01
N ASP A 28 -1.19 -9.20 1.19
CA ASP A 28 -2.14 -9.16 2.29
C ASP A 28 -2.34 -7.69 2.76
N PRO A 29 -3.51 -7.35 3.32
CA PRO A 29 -3.73 -6.03 3.93
C PRO A 29 -2.69 -5.76 5.03
N PHE A 30 -2.15 -4.54 5.04
CA PHE A 30 -1.17 -4.12 6.03
C PHE A 30 -1.58 -2.82 6.72
N PHE A 31 -1.25 -2.73 8.00
CA PHE A 31 -1.57 -1.59 8.85
C PHE A 31 -0.37 -0.64 9.02
N PHE A 32 -0.64 0.65 9.09
CA PHE A 32 0.36 1.68 9.38
C PHE A 32 -0.22 2.80 10.23
N LYS A 33 0.59 3.38 11.12
CA LYS A 33 0.16 4.46 12.03
C LYS A 33 -0.01 5.79 11.31
N ASN A 34 -0.87 6.64 11.85
CA ASN A 34 -1.02 8.04 11.42
C ASN A 34 0.14 8.91 11.94
N ASN A 35 1.36 8.61 11.50
CA ASN A 35 2.58 9.34 11.84
C ASN A 35 3.66 9.13 10.76
N LYS A 36 4.77 9.86 10.89
CA LYS A 36 5.88 9.82 9.91
C LYS A 36 6.40 8.40 9.64
N GLU A 37 6.51 7.56 10.67
CA GLU A 37 7.00 6.19 10.54
C GLU A 37 6.01 5.30 9.79
N GLY A 38 4.70 5.45 10.06
CA GLY A 38 3.66 4.75 9.34
C GLY A 38 3.61 5.12 7.86
N PHE A 39 3.72 6.41 7.51
CA PHE A 39 3.82 6.82 6.11
C PHE A 39 5.12 6.36 5.45
N LYS A 40 6.23 6.26 6.19
CA LYS A 40 7.47 5.64 5.67
C LYS A 40 7.27 4.15 5.38
N LYS A 41 6.56 3.42 6.25
CA LYS A 41 6.17 2.03 6.00
C LYS A 41 5.33 1.89 4.74
N LEU A 42 4.29 2.72 4.57
CA LEU A 42 3.47 2.74 3.35
C LEU A 42 4.34 2.95 2.11
N TYR A 43 5.25 3.93 2.13
CA TYR A 43 6.16 4.19 1.02
C TYR A 43 7.06 2.99 0.69
N THR A 44 7.63 2.35 1.70
CA THR A 44 8.45 1.13 1.52
C THR A 44 7.65 -0.01 0.90
N GLU A 45 6.41 -0.24 1.33
CA GLU A 45 5.53 -1.26 0.75
C GLU A 45 5.20 -0.95 -0.72
N LEU A 46 4.84 0.30 -1.04
CA LEU A 46 4.53 0.71 -2.41
C LEU A 46 5.72 0.54 -3.36
N ASN A 47 6.94 0.82 -2.89
CA ASN A 47 8.14 0.71 -3.70
C ASN A 47 8.43 -0.73 -4.15
N LYS A 48 8.03 -1.75 -3.41
CA LYS A 48 8.16 -3.17 -3.82
C LYS A 48 7.46 -3.47 -5.15
N TYR A 49 6.46 -2.66 -5.49
CA TYR A 49 5.63 -2.82 -6.68
C TYR A 49 5.84 -1.71 -7.71
N SER A 50 6.75 -0.77 -7.43
CA SER A 50 7.21 0.20 -8.41
C SER A 50 8.07 -0.49 -9.46
N LYS A 51 7.94 -0.13 -10.74
CA LYS A 51 8.81 -0.68 -11.78
C LYS A 51 10.22 -0.14 -11.54
N THR A 52 11.20 -1.03 -11.35
CA THR A 52 12.59 -0.68 -11.60
C THR A 52 12.71 -0.47 -13.11
N ASN A 53 12.92 0.77 -13.56
CA ASN A 53 13.41 0.98 -14.93
C ASN A 53 14.83 0.40 -14.97
N SER A 54 14.98 -0.82 -15.48
CA SER A 54 16.26 -1.36 -15.94
C SER A 54 16.63 -0.73 -17.27
#